data_AF-A0A7V9QBA1-F1
#
_entry.id   AF-A0A7V9QBA1-F1
#
_cell.length_a   1.000
_cell.length_b   1.000
_cell.length_c   1.000
_cell.angle_alpha   90.00
_cell.angle_beta   90.00
_cell.angle_gamma   90.00
#
_symmetry.space_group_name_H-M   'P 1'
#
loop_
_entity.id
_entity.type
_entity.pdbx_description
1 polymer ?
#
loop_
_entity_poly.entity_id
_entity_poly.type
_entity_poly.pdbx_seq_one_letter_code
_entity_poly.pdbx_strand_id
1 'polypeptide(L)'
;MLTLTLTTVAAVLKMVFAGIAAAIVLRCRQDESMAMTAWRWALGAFLVSGLSGVFQAVWAVMAVRGGAGSDVWDSYMEWMPAMNYSRFTVMVGCGITLAALPFLPVRARDISLTIICLVSTVLLLPGIAAGMIEGAYVGERHAPNLAVWQVVETVALLAALFSAVVRQTMDSWLWLALCIYAIRQAANAIIWAASTTYGVEGAWHAPFWMSAAVGITMWSIMIGMAVKRLWLARQGIPAMTIFALEPHVDSR
;
A
#
# COMPACT_ATOMS: atom_id res chain seq x y z
N MET A 1 -5.83 8.24 -20.52
CA MET A 1 -6.30 9.24 -19.54
C MET A 1 -6.80 8.63 -18.22
N LEU A 2 -7.67 7.61 -18.23
CA LEU A 2 -8.22 7.02 -17.00
C LEU A 2 -7.15 6.46 -16.04
N THR A 3 -6.21 5.65 -16.53
CA THR A 3 -5.13 5.05 -15.73
C THR A 3 -4.25 6.11 -15.03
N LEU A 4 -3.97 7.20 -15.74
CA LEU A 4 -3.17 8.32 -15.23
C LEU A 4 -3.92 9.08 -14.12
N THR A 5 -5.23 9.26 -14.29
CA THR A 5 -6.12 9.83 -13.27
C THR A 5 -6.14 8.95 -12.01
N LEU A 6 -6.34 7.65 -12.16
CA LEU A 6 -6.37 6.69 -11.04
C LEU A 6 -5.03 6.61 -10.30
N THR A 7 -3.92 6.72 -11.02
CA THR A 7 -2.58 6.73 -10.42
C THR A 7 -2.34 8.01 -9.61
N THR A 8 -2.78 9.15 -10.14
CA THR A 8 -2.70 10.44 -9.45
C THR A 8 -3.56 10.45 -8.18
N VAL A 9 -4.81 10.00 -8.28
CA VAL A 9 -5.71 9.88 -7.12
C VAL A 9 -5.11 8.96 -6.06
N ALA A 10 -4.53 7.82 -6.47
CA ALA A 10 -3.88 6.91 -5.53
C ALA A 10 -2.66 7.54 -4.84
N ALA A 11 -1.84 8.30 -5.57
CA ALA A 11 -0.71 9.02 -4.99
C ALA A 11 -1.17 10.06 -3.96
N VAL A 12 -2.22 10.83 -4.28
CA VAL A 12 -2.82 11.81 -3.36
C VAL A 12 -3.37 11.12 -2.11
N LEU A 13 -4.12 10.03 -2.26
CA LEU A 13 -4.66 9.28 -1.12
C LEU A 13 -3.54 8.75 -0.21
N LYS A 14 -2.44 8.23 -0.77
CA LYS A 14 -1.26 7.81 0.02
C LYS A 14 -0.67 8.99 0.80
N MET A 15 -0.55 10.16 0.19
CA MET A 15 -0.06 11.36 0.88
C MET A 15 -1.00 11.83 2.00
N VAL A 16 -2.32 11.76 1.79
CA VAL A 16 -3.32 12.05 2.83
C VAL A 16 -3.18 11.08 3.99
N PHE A 17 -3.05 9.77 3.72
CA PHE A 17 -2.83 8.77 4.78
C PHE A 17 -1.51 8.96 5.50
N ALA A 18 -0.44 9.35 4.79
CA ALA A 18 0.83 9.74 5.41
C ALA A 18 0.63 10.95 6.34
N GLY A 19 -0.13 11.97 5.92
CA GLY A 19 -0.44 13.13 6.76
C GLY A 19 -1.22 12.76 8.03
N ILE A 20 -2.23 11.90 7.92
CA ILE A 20 -3.00 11.38 9.06
C ILE A 20 -2.08 10.60 10.01
N ALA A 21 -1.27 9.67 9.47
CA ALA A 21 -0.34 8.88 10.26
C ALA A 21 0.70 9.75 10.97
N ALA A 22 1.23 10.79 10.29
CA ALA A 22 2.14 11.75 10.89
C ALA A 22 1.48 12.52 12.04
N ALA A 23 0.25 13.00 11.84
CA ALA A 23 -0.48 13.70 12.89
C ALA A 23 -0.69 12.83 14.15
N ILE A 24 -0.99 11.54 13.97
CA ILE A 24 -1.15 10.59 15.07
C ILE A 24 0.18 10.33 15.78
N VAL A 25 1.24 10.01 15.03
CA VAL A 25 2.58 9.73 15.59
C VAL A 25 3.14 10.94 16.34
N LEU A 26 2.92 12.15 15.83
CA LEU A 26 3.39 13.39 16.48
C LEU A 26 2.59 13.71 17.76
N ARG A 27 1.27 13.46 17.77
CA ARG A 27 0.41 13.73 18.94
C ARG A 27 0.61 12.73 20.07
N CYS A 28 0.82 11.46 19.74
CA CYS A 28 0.91 10.37 20.71
C CYS A 28 2.36 9.93 20.95
N ARG A 29 3.31 10.87 20.89
CA ARG A 29 4.76 10.64 20.86
C ARG A 29 5.30 9.85 22.08
N GLN A 30 4.56 9.81 23.19
CA GLN A 30 4.98 9.19 24.45
C GLN A 30 4.50 7.74 24.65
N ASP A 31 3.67 7.20 23.77
CA ASP A 31 3.16 5.83 23.93
C ASP A 31 4.02 4.82 23.16
N GLU A 32 4.75 3.95 23.86
CA GLU A 32 5.51 2.82 23.29
C GLU A 32 4.61 1.62 22.96
N SER A 33 3.31 1.87 22.74
CA SER A 33 2.38 0.82 22.37
C SER A 33 2.68 0.24 20.98
N MET A 34 2.36 -1.03 20.82
CA MET A 34 2.42 -1.74 19.53
C MET A 34 1.63 -1.03 18.43
N ALA A 35 0.54 -0.34 18.79
CA ALA A 35 -0.26 0.44 17.86
C ALA A 35 0.50 1.67 17.35
N MET A 36 1.32 2.32 18.19
CA MET A 36 2.20 3.41 17.77
C MET A 36 3.27 2.93 16.80
N THR A 37 3.90 1.79 17.06
CA THR A 37 4.85 1.19 16.10
C THR A 37 4.18 0.87 14.77
N ALA A 38 2.95 0.36 14.79
CA ALA A 38 2.18 0.11 13.57
C ALA A 38 1.90 1.41 12.78
N TRP A 39 1.54 2.50 13.47
CA TRP A 39 1.37 3.81 12.84
C TRP A 39 2.66 4.38 12.24
N ARG A 40 3.81 4.19 12.91
CA ARG A 40 5.11 4.61 12.37
C ARG A 40 5.47 3.85 11.09
N TRP A 41 5.22 2.54 11.05
CA TRP A 41 5.40 1.73 9.83
C TRP A 41 4.45 2.15 8.72
N ALA A 42 3.17 2.39 9.03
CA ALA A 42 2.21 2.89 8.06
C ALA A 42 2.60 4.25 7.50
N LEU A 43 3.06 5.17 8.36
CA LEU A 43 3.59 6.47 7.96
C LEU A 43 4.77 6.31 6.99
N GLY A 44 5.78 5.51 7.35
CA GLY A 44 6.94 5.26 6.48
C GLY A 44 6.54 4.72 5.12
N ALA A 45 5.66 3.71 5.10
CA ALA A 45 5.17 3.08 3.87
C ALA A 45 4.39 4.08 2.99
N PHE A 46 3.41 4.77 3.56
CA PHE A 46 2.56 5.72 2.83
C PHE A 46 3.34 6.94 2.35
N LEU A 47 4.29 7.43 3.14
CA LEU A 47 5.12 8.57 2.76
C LEU A 47 6.03 8.21 1.58
N VAL A 48 6.82 7.14 1.70
CA VAL A 48 7.76 6.72 0.64
C VAL A 48 7.01 6.32 -0.63
N SER A 49 5.96 5.50 -0.50
CA SER A 49 5.16 5.05 -1.64
C SER A 49 4.34 6.18 -2.26
N GLY A 50 3.86 7.12 -1.44
CA GLY A 50 3.10 8.30 -1.87
C GLY A 50 3.97 9.28 -2.65
N LEU A 51 5.15 9.63 -2.13
CA LEU A 51 6.11 10.50 -2.81
C LEU A 51 6.56 9.90 -4.16
N SER A 52 6.89 8.60 -4.17
CA SER A 52 7.19 7.88 -5.41
C SER A 52 6.02 7.92 -6.41
N GLY A 53 4.78 7.80 -5.92
CA GLY A 53 3.58 7.92 -6.73
C GLY A 53 3.35 9.31 -7.32
N VAL A 54 3.60 10.37 -6.54
CA VAL A 54 3.49 11.77 -7.02
C VAL A 54 4.52 12.02 -8.12
N PHE A 55 5.78 11.63 -7.88
CA PHE A 55 6.84 11.78 -8.88
C PHE A 55 6.49 11.06 -10.19
N GLN A 56 6.03 9.80 -10.11
CA GLN A 56 5.59 9.06 -11.29
C GLN A 56 4.41 9.70 -12.00
N ALA A 57 3.42 10.22 -11.26
CA ALA A 57 2.27 10.87 -11.87
C ALA A 57 2.68 12.14 -12.63
N VAL A 58 3.54 12.96 -12.05
CA VAL A 58 4.10 14.15 -12.71
C VAL A 58 4.90 13.75 -13.94
N TRP A 59 5.76 12.74 -13.84
CA TRP A 59 6.55 12.26 -14.97
C TRP A 59 5.69 11.68 -16.09
N ALA A 60 4.66 10.90 -15.75
CA ALA A 60 3.70 10.38 -16.72
C ALA A 60 2.96 11.51 -17.46
N VAL A 61 2.58 12.59 -16.77
CA VAL A 61 1.96 13.77 -17.42
C VAL A 61 2.93 14.42 -18.39
N MET A 62 4.20 14.59 -17.99
CA MET A 62 5.22 15.17 -18.87
C MET A 62 5.47 14.29 -20.11
N ALA A 63 5.58 12.97 -19.92
CA ALA A 63 5.75 12.00 -21.00
C ALA A 63 4.56 12.03 -21.98
N VAL A 64 3.33 11.98 -21.47
CA VAL A 64 2.12 12.04 -22.31
C VAL A 64 2.03 13.36 -23.07
N ARG A 65 2.44 14.49 -22.47
CA ARG A 65 2.49 15.79 -23.16
C ARG A 65 3.59 15.87 -24.22
N GLY A 66 4.73 15.23 -23.98
CA GLY A 66 5.83 15.13 -24.95
C GLY A 66 5.46 14.26 -26.16
N GLY A 67 4.57 13.28 -25.97
CA GLY A 67 4.13 12.36 -27.01
C GLY A 67 5.11 11.20 -27.21
N ALA A 68 4.62 10.16 -27.91
CA ALA A 68 5.42 8.98 -28.20
C ALA A 68 6.65 9.31 -29.06
N GLY A 69 7.81 8.77 -28.69
CA GLY A 69 9.10 9.03 -29.36
C GLY A 69 9.81 10.32 -28.95
N SER A 70 9.30 11.04 -27.94
CA SER A 70 10.05 12.12 -27.29
C SER A 70 11.01 11.56 -26.23
N ASP A 71 12.12 12.25 -25.98
CA ASP A 71 13.10 11.85 -24.96
C ASP A 71 12.46 11.62 -23.57
N VAL A 72 11.47 12.44 -23.23
CA VAL A 72 10.74 12.33 -21.95
C VAL A 72 9.87 11.09 -21.92
N TRP A 73 9.24 10.72 -23.05
CA TRP A 73 8.44 9.50 -23.17
C TRP A 73 9.31 8.25 -23.11
N ASP A 74 10.41 8.23 -23.87
CA ASP A 74 11.31 7.07 -23.92
C ASP A 74 11.97 6.84 -22.57
N SER A 75 12.43 7.91 -21.91
CA SER A 75 12.96 7.82 -20.54
C SER A 75 11.89 7.38 -19.55
N TYR A 76 10.65 7.89 -19.65
CA TYR A 76 9.56 7.41 -18.80
C TYR A 76 9.31 5.90 -18.99
N MET A 77 9.27 5.41 -20.23
CA MET A 77 9.05 3.99 -20.51
C MET A 77 10.21 3.09 -20.07
N GLU A 78 11.44 3.61 -20.10
CA GLU A 78 12.63 2.93 -19.59
C GLU A 78 12.57 2.72 -18.07
N TRP A 79 12.23 3.77 -17.32
CA TRP A 79 12.31 3.76 -15.85
C TRP A 79 11.04 3.28 -15.16
N MET A 80 9.88 3.35 -15.83
CA MET A 80 8.59 2.99 -15.24
C MET A 80 8.53 1.59 -14.61
N PRO A 81 9.10 0.51 -15.20
CA PRO A 81 9.19 -0.78 -14.52
C PRO A 81 9.87 -0.66 -13.16
N ALA A 82 11.10 -0.15 -13.09
CA ALA A 82 11.85 0.02 -11.84
C ALA A 82 11.06 0.83 -10.79
N MET A 83 10.36 1.88 -11.21
CA MET A 83 9.53 2.67 -10.30
C MET A 83 8.27 1.94 -9.84
N ASN A 84 7.70 1.06 -10.66
CA ASN A 84 6.55 0.24 -10.30
C ASN A 84 6.94 -0.81 -9.25
N TYR A 85 7.92 -1.67 -9.54
CA TYR A 85 8.36 -2.73 -8.62
C TYR A 85 8.89 -2.20 -7.30
N SER A 86 9.59 -1.05 -7.29
CA SER A 86 10.07 -0.44 -6.05
C SER A 86 8.92 -0.07 -5.11
N ARG A 87 7.80 0.44 -5.62
CA ARG A 87 6.60 0.69 -4.79
C ARG A 87 5.99 -0.60 -4.25
N PHE A 88 5.92 -1.65 -5.08
CA PHE A 88 5.39 -2.95 -4.65
C PHE A 88 6.23 -3.55 -3.52
N THR A 89 7.55 -3.58 -3.69
CA THR A 89 8.48 -4.11 -2.70
C THR A 89 8.44 -3.37 -1.37
N VAL A 90 8.30 -2.04 -1.38
CA VAL A 90 8.08 -1.26 -0.14
C VAL A 90 6.78 -1.65 0.54
N MET A 91 5.66 -1.67 -0.18
CA MET A 91 4.36 -1.98 0.41
C MET A 91 4.27 -3.43 0.90
N VAL A 92 4.86 -4.37 0.16
CA VAL A 92 4.99 -5.78 0.57
C VAL A 92 5.83 -5.89 1.84
N GLY A 93 7.02 -5.29 1.86
CA GLY A 93 7.92 -5.34 3.01
C GLY A 93 7.25 -4.76 4.26
N CYS A 94 6.65 -3.57 4.15
CA CYS A 94 5.91 -2.96 5.25
C CYS A 94 4.68 -3.79 5.67
N GLY A 95 3.95 -4.38 4.72
CA GLY A 95 2.83 -5.28 5.01
C GLY A 95 3.26 -6.51 5.80
N ILE A 96 4.36 -7.16 5.38
CA ILE A 96 4.96 -8.29 6.12
C ILE A 96 5.39 -7.85 7.51
N THR A 97 6.05 -6.69 7.65
CA THR A 97 6.47 -6.18 8.95
C THR A 97 5.29 -5.91 9.87
N LEU A 98 4.22 -5.29 9.36
CA LEU A 98 2.98 -5.08 10.12
C LEU A 98 2.32 -6.39 10.54
N ALA A 99 2.33 -7.42 9.69
CA ALA A 99 1.83 -8.75 10.00
C ALA A 99 2.67 -9.45 11.09
N ALA A 100 4.00 -9.29 11.04
CA ALA A 100 4.97 -9.88 11.95
C ALA A 100 5.11 -9.12 13.27
N LEU A 101 4.72 -7.84 13.32
CA LEU A 101 4.86 -6.95 14.47
C LEU A 101 4.40 -7.58 15.81
N PRO A 102 3.27 -8.30 15.87
CA PRO A 102 2.81 -8.89 17.13
C PRO A 102 3.67 -10.05 17.64
N PHE A 103 4.56 -10.59 16.81
CA PHE A 103 5.48 -11.68 17.13
C PHE A 103 6.88 -11.18 17.52
N LEU A 104 7.19 -9.92 17.24
CA LEU A 104 8.49 -9.34 17.58
C LEU A 104 8.59 -9.10 19.09
N PRO A 105 9.76 -9.27 19.73
CA PRO A 105 9.95 -8.89 21.13
C PRO A 105 9.79 -7.37 21.30
N VAL A 106 9.36 -6.92 22.49
CA VAL A 106 9.07 -5.49 22.76
C VAL A 106 10.23 -4.56 22.36
N ARG A 107 11.48 -4.95 22.68
CA ARG A 107 12.69 -4.20 22.30
C ARG A 107 12.87 -4.01 20.79
N ALA A 108 12.41 -4.97 19.98
CA ALA A 108 12.48 -4.88 18.52
C ALA A 108 11.32 -4.05 17.91
N ARG A 109 10.35 -3.64 18.72
CA ARG A 109 9.24 -2.76 18.30
C ARG A 109 9.57 -1.28 18.51
N ASP A 110 10.53 -0.98 19.39
CA ASP A 110 11.01 0.37 19.63
C ASP A 110 12.03 0.77 18.55
N ILE A 111 11.50 1.01 17.35
CA ILE A 111 12.26 1.47 16.21
C ILE A 111 11.86 2.92 15.96
N SER A 112 12.87 3.78 15.80
CA SER A 112 12.65 5.18 15.46
C SER A 112 12.04 5.31 14.07
N LEU A 113 11.26 6.37 13.86
CA LEU A 113 10.69 6.67 12.54
C LEU A 113 11.79 6.81 11.47
N THR A 114 12.94 7.38 11.83
CA THR A 114 14.10 7.50 10.95
C THR A 114 14.57 6.15 10.43
N ILE A 115 14.69 5.14 11.31
CA ILE A 115 15.08 3.79 10.91
C ILE A 115 14.00 3.17 10.03
N ILE A 116 12.71 3.36 10.35
CA ILE A 116 11.61 2.85 9.52
C ILE A 116 11.63 3.47 8.12
N CYS A 117 11.83 4.78 8.01
CA CYS A 117 11.98 5.46 6.72
C CYS A 117 13.21 4.97 5.96
N LEU A 118 14.34 4.73 6.65
CA LEU A 118 15.55 4.16 6.06
C LEU A 118 15.29 2.75 5.52
N VAL A 119 14.69 1.86 6.32
CA VAL A 119 14.33 0.50 5.91
C VAL A 119 13.36 0.54 4.73
N SER A 120 12.33 1.39 4.79
CA SER A 120 11.37 1.59 3.70
C SER A 120 12.05 2.08 2.42
N THR A 121 13.10 2.90 2.54
CA THR A 121 13.89 3.36 1.39
C THR A 121 14.77 2.23 0.83
N VAL A 122 15.41 1.45 1.69
CA VAL A 122 16.23 0.29 1.29
C VAL A 122 15.37 -0.76 0.59
N LEU A 123 14.12 -0.95 1.01
CA LEU A 123 13.15 -1.84 0.36
C LEU A 123 12.81 -1.44 -1.08
N LEU A 124 13.15 -0.23 -1.54
CA LEU A 124 13.02 0.15 -2.96
C LEU A 124 14.02 -0.59 -3.84
N LEU A 125 15.21 -0.92 -3.33
CA LEU A 125 16.32 -1.43 -4.13
C LEU A 125 16.02 -2.76 -4.82
N PRO A 126 15.44 -3.77 -4.15
CA PRO A 126 15.07 -5.02 -4.82
C PRO A 126 14.06 -4.81 -5.94
N GLY A 127 13.13 -3.85 -5.76
CA GLY A 127 12.16 -3.52 -6.79
C GLY A 127 12.78 -2.80 -7.98
N ILE A 128 13.69 -1.85 -7.73
CA ILE A 128 14.46 -1.20 -8.80
C ILE A 128 15.20 -2.26 -9.61
N ALA A 129 15.95 -3.15 -8.94
CA ALA A 129 16.67 -4.24 -9.60
C ALA A 129 15.74 -5.15 -10.41
N ALA A 130 14.61 -5.55 -9.85
CA ALA A 130 13.62 -6.37 -10.56
C ALA A 130 13.06 -5.68 -11.82
N GLY A 131 12.79 -4.37 -11.74
CA GLY A 131 12.31 -3.61 -12.90
C GLY A 131 13.40 -3.38 -13.95
N MET A 132 14.66 -3.18 -13.55
CA MET A 132 15.77 -3.07 -14.49
C MET A 132 16.01 -4.40 -15.25
N ILE A 133 15.81 -5.54 -14.58
CA ILE A 133 15.90 -6.87 -15.20
C ILE A 133 14.76 -7.08 -16.21
N GLU A 134 13.55 -6.58 -15.91
CA GLU A 134 12.44 -6.65 -16.86
C GLU A 134 12.69 -5.78 -18.10
N GLY A 135 13.42 -4.68 -17.95
CA GLY A 135 13.77 -3.78 -19.02
C GLY A 135 12.66 -2.78 -19.37
N ALA A 136 12.95 -1.89 -20.32
CA ALA A 136 12.04 -0.83 -20.75
C ALA A 136 10.70 -1.38 -21.26
N TYR A 137 9.63 -0.62 -21.07
CA TYR A 137 8.36 -0.92 -21.73
C TYR A 137 8.47 -0.64 -23.23
N VAL A 138 8.35 -1.68 -24.05
CA VAL A 138 8.44 -1.60 -25.52
C VAL A 138 7.08 -1.91 -26.14
N GLY A 139 6.45 -0.91 -26.76
CA GLY A 139 5.14 -1.07 -27.41
C GLY A 139 4.06 -1.59 -26.44
N GLU A 140 3.31 -2.61 -26.86
CA GLU A 140 2.26 -3.26 -26.04
C GLU A 140 2.80 -4.29 -25.03
N ARG A 141 4.12 -4.56 -24.99
CA ARG A 141 4.68 -5.52 -24.03
C ARG A 141 4.61 -4.94 -22.62
N HIS A 142 3.71 -5.49 -21.83
CA HIS A 142 3.53 -5.11 -20.44
C HIS A 142 3.63 -6.30 -19.49
N ALA A 143 4.16 -5.96 -18.30
CA ALA A 143 4.82 -6.80 -17.31
C ALA A 143 3.93 -7.89 -16.67
N PRO A 144 4.00 -9.16 -17.09
CA PRO A 144 3.30 -10.26 -16.40
C PRO A 144 3.76 -10.38 -14.94
N ASN A 145 5.01 -10.03 -14.68
CA ASN A 145 5.59 -10.01 -13.35
C ASN A 145 4.90 -8.96 -12.46
N LEU A 146 4.48 -7.81 -13.01
CA LEU A 146 3.82 -6.77 -12.22
C LEU A 146 2.48 -7.23 -11.64
N ALA A 147 1.70 -7.99 -12.40
CA ALA A 147 0.46 -8.57 -11.92
C ALA A 147 0.73 -9.51 -10.73
N VAL A 148 1.77 -10.35 -10.81
CA VAL A 148 2.20 -11.20 -9.70
C VAL A 148 2.53 -10.37 -8.46
N TRP A 149 3.28 -9.28 -8.61
CA TRP A 149 3.61 -8.39 -7.48
C TRP A 149 2.41 -7.69 -6.88
N GLN A 150 1.39 -7.35 -7.68
CA GLN A 150 0.11 -6.85 -7.16
C GLN A 150 -0.59 -7.89 -6.29
N VAL A 151 -0.59 -9.16 -6.70
CA VAL A 151 -1.12 -10.26 -5.87
C VAL A 151 -0.33 -10.37 -4.58
N VAL A 152 1.01 -10.39 -4.65
CA VAL A 152 1.89 -10.50 -3.48
C VAL A 152 1.66 -9.34 -2.50
N GLU A 153 1.57 -8.11 -2.99
CA GLU A 153 1.24 -6.93 -2.17
C GLU A 153 -0.11 -7.08 -1.50
N THR A 154 -1.13 -7.49 -2.25
CA THR A 154 -2.48 -7.64 -1.70
C THR A 154 -2.51 -8.72 -0.62
N VAL A 155 -1.86 -9.86 -0.84
CA VAL A 155 -1.71 -10.95 0.15
C VAL A 155 -0.99 -10.44 1.41
N ALA A 156 0.10 -9.68 1.26
CA ALA A 156 0.84 -9.12 2.39
C ALA A 156 -0.02 -8.15 3.22
N LEU A 157 -0.79 -7.28 2.56
CA LEU A 157 -1.73 -6.37 3.22
C LEU A 157 -2.86 -7.11 3.95
N LEU A 158 -3.40 -8.17 3.35
CA LEU A 158 -4.39 -9.00 4.01
C LEU A 158 -3.82 -9.72 5.23
N ALA A 159 -2.60 -10.24 5.13
CA ALA A 159 -1.92 -10.85 6.27
C ALA A 159 -1.75 -9.84 7.41
N ALA A 160 -1.41 -8.59 7.10
CA ALA A 160 -1.32 -7.51 8.08
C ALA A 160 -2.69 -7.21 8.73
N LEU A 161 -3.73 -7.03 7.91
CA LEU A 161 -5.10 -6.79 8.39
C LEU A 161 -5.63 -7.95 9.25
N PHE A 162 -5.37 -9.20 8.84
CA PHE A 162 -5.80 -10.38 9.56
C PHE A 162 -5.06 -10.52 10.89
N SER A 163 -3.74 -10.37 10.89
CA SER A 163 -2.91 -10.37 12.10
C SER A 163 -3.39 -9.31 13.08
N ALA A 164 -3.68 -8.09 12.58
CA ALA A 164 -4.20 -6.99 13.37
C ALA A 164 -5.57 -7.28 14.00
N VAL A 165 -6.49 -7.91 13.25
CA VAL A 165 -7.82 -8.29 13.77
C VAL A 165 -7.70 -9.38 14.83
N VAL A 166 -6.92 -10.43 14.58
CA VAL A 166 -6.77 -11.56 15.50
C VAL A 166 -6.12 -11.13 16.81
N ARG A 167 -5.16 -10.22 16.74
CA ARG A 167 -4.35 -9.82 17.90
C ARG A 167 -4.70 -8.46 18.48
N GLN A 168 -5.71 -7.78 17.92
CA GLN A 168 -6.18 -6.46 18.34
C GLN A 168 -5.07 -5.40 18.38
N THR A 169 -4.11 -5.46 17.44
CA THR A 169 -2.86 -4.69 17.52
C THR A 169 -2.89 -3.34 16.81
N MET A 170 -3.96 -3.09 16.05
CA MET A 170 -4.19 -1.85 15.34
C MET A 170 -5.50 -1.23 15.79
N ASP A 171 -5.53 0.10 15.86
CA ASP A 171 -6.78 0.81 16.05
C ASP A 171 -7.66 0.73 14.79
N SER A 172 -8.92 1.16 14.95
CA SER A 172 -9.92 1.07 13.88
C SER A 172 -9.61 2.00 12.69
N TRP A 173 -8.82 3.05 12.90
CA TRP A 173 -8.48 4.04 11.88
C TRP A 173 -7.36 3.55 10.96
N LEU A 174 -6.32 2.95 11.53
CA LEU A 174 -5.25 2.31 10.78
C LEU A 174 -5.79 1.14 9.96
N TRP A 175 -6.68 0.36 10.58
CA TRP A 175 -7.38 -0.72 9.91
C TRP A 175 -8.21 -0.21 8.72
N LEU A 176 -9.00 0.86 8.91
CA LEU A 176 -9.77 1.48 7.84
C LEU A 176 -8.88 1.99 6.69
N ALA A 177 -7.76 2.65 7.00
CA ALA A 177 -6.82 3.14 5.99
C ALA A 177 -6.23 2.01 5.15
N LEU A 178 -5.81 0.92 5.80
CA LEU A 178 -5.32 -0.28 5.13
C LEU A 178 -6.42 -0.97 4.30
N CYS A 179 -7.67 -0.94 4.75
CA CYS A 179 -8.80 -1.44 3.96
C CYS A 179 -9.10 -0.58 2.73
N ILE A 180 -9.10 0.74 2.84
CA ILE A 180 -9.28 1.61 1.68
C ILE A 180 -8.16 1.34 0.65
N TYR A 181 -6.93 1.17 1.13
CA TYR A 181 -5.80 0.86 0.26
C TYR A 181 -5.94 -0.49 -0.44
N ALA A 182 -6.30 -1.54 0.28
CA ALA A 182 -6.46 -2.88 -0.30
C ALA A 182 -7.66 -2.95 -1.27
N ILE A 183 -8.77 -2.25 -0.99
CA ILE A 183 -9.89 -2.07 -1.95
C ILE A 183 -9.40 -1.43 -3.24
N ARG A 184 -8.61 -0.35 -3.13
CA ARG A 184 -8.01 0.31 -4.30
C ARG A 184 -7.14 -0.67 -5.10
N GLN A 185 -6.33 -1.49 -4.45
CA GLN A 185 -5.48 -2.45 -5.16
C GLN A 185 -6.29 -3.52 -5.87
N ALA A 186 -7.32 -4.05 -5.24
CA ALA A 186 -8.21 -5.00 -5.89
C ALA A 186 -9.01 -4.37 -7.05
N ALA A 187 -9.50 -3.13 -6.90
CA ALA A 187 -10.14 -2.40 -7.99
C ALA A 187 -9.18 -2.16 -9.16
N ASN A 188 -7.92 -1.79 -8.87
CA ASN A 188 -6.88 -1.65 -9.88
C ASN A 188 -6.66 -2.99 -10.61
N ALA A 189 -6.55 -4.11 -9.88
CA ALA A 189 -6.42 -5.44 -10.47
C ALA A 189 -7.61 -5.80 -11.37
N ILE A 190 -8.85 -5.49 -10.97
CA ILE A 190 -10.06 -5.73 -11.78
C ILE A 190 -10.08 -4.85 -13.03
N ILE A 191 -9.73 -3.57 -12.94
CA ILE A 191 -9.67 -2.67 -14.10
C ILE A 191 -8.64 -3.16 -15.10
N TRP A 192 -7.47 -3.58 -14.61
CA TRP A 192 -6.47 -4.22 -15.45
C TRP A 192 -7.02 -5.49 -16.09
N ALA A 193 -7.70 -6.36 -15.33
CA ALA A 193 -8.36 -7.58 -15.81
C ALA A 193 -9.45 -7.33 -16.87
N ALA A 194 -10.24 -6.26 -16.72
CA ALA A 194 -11.28 -5.91 -17.67
C ALA A 194 -10.68 -5.38 -18.98
N SER A 195 -9.65 -4.55 -18.88
CA SER A 195 -8.92 -4.01 -20.03
C SER A 195 -8.31 -5.14 -20.89
N THR A 196 -7.93 -6.25 -20.25
CA THR A 196 -7.47 -7.48 -20.88
C THR A 196 -8.52 -8.20 -21.73
N THR A 197 -9.77 -8.24 -21.28
CA THR A 197 -10.81 -9.09 -21.88
C THR A 197 -11.44 -8.45 -23.10
N TYR A 198 -11.55 -7.12 -23.13
CA TYR A 198 -12.28 -6.42 -24.19
C TYR A 198 -11.43 -6.08 -25.42
N GLY A 199 -10.21 -6.64 -25.53
CA GLY A 199 -9.43 -6.61 -26.77
C GLY A 199 -9.22 -5.21 -27.32
N VAL A 200 -8.96 -4.23 -26.45
CA VAL A 200 -8.53 -2.91 -26.92
C VAL A 200 -7.19 -3.14 -27.63
N GLU A 201 -7.15 -3.01 -28.96
CA GLU A 201 -5.89 -3.01 -29.73
C GLU A 201 -4.90 -2.06 -29.03
N GLY A 202 -3.72 -2.55 -28.63
CA GLY A 202 -2.84 -1.81 -27.72
C GLY A 202 -2.67 -2.38 -26.31
N ALA A 203 -3.49 -3.32 -25.85
CA ALA A 203 -3.63 -3.61 -24.42
C ALA A 203 -3.41 -5.09 -23.99
N TRP A 204 -2.35 -5.30 -23.17
CA TRP A 204 -2.19 -6.20 -22.01
C TRP A 204 -2.81 -7.61 -22.07
N HIS A 205 -2.07 -8.70 -21.76
CA HIS A 205 -2.72 -9.87 -21.12
C HIS A 205 -1.99 -10.63 -20.00
N ALA A 206 -2.51 -10.53 -18.76
CA ALA A 206 -2.56 -11.65 -17.78
C ALA A 206 -3.99 -12.24 -17.82
N PRO A 207 -4.20 -13.56 -17.60
CA PRO A 207 -5.53 -14.14 -17.73
C PRO A 207 -6.55 -13.43 -16.82
N PHE A 208 -7.65 -12.92 -17.39
CA PHE A 208 -8.71 -12.18 -16.68
C PHE A 208 -9.14 -12.87 -15.38
N TRP A 209 -9.33 -14.18 -15.43
CA TRP A 209 -9.75 -14.98 -14.30
C TRP A 209 -8.75 -14.92 -13.13
N MET A 210 -7.47 -14.73 -13.40
CA MET A 210 -6.42 -14.69 -12.36
C MET A 210 -6.49 -13.37 -11.58
N SER A 211 -6.60 -12.24 -12.28
CA SER A 211 -6.76 -10.92 -11.64
C SER A 211 -8.14 -10.74 -10.99
N ALA A 212 -9.21 -11.26 -11.61
CA ALA A 212 -10.56 -11.24 -11.05
C ALA A 212 -10.69 -12.17 -9.83
N ALA A 213 -10.14 -13.39 -9.87
CA ALA A 213 -10.13 -14.29 -8.73
C ALA A 213 -9.38 -13.67 -7.54
N VAL A 214 -8.21 -13.07 -7.77
CA VAL A 214 -7.48 -12.36 -6.72
C VAL A 214 -8.33 -11.20 -6.20
N GLY A 215 -8.88 -10.34 -7.06
CA GLY A 215 -9.73 -9.23 -6.62
C GLY A 215 -10.93 -9.68 -5.77
N ILE A 216 -11.68 -10.66 -6.24
CA ILE A 216 -12.89 -11.19 -5.58
C ILE A 216 -12.53 -11.90 -4.26
N THR A 217 -11.52 -12.77 -4.26
CA THR A 217 -11.06 -13.45 -3.03
C THR A 217 -10.60 -12.43 -2.00
N MET A 218 -9.87 -11.40 -2.43
CA MET A 218 -9.36 -10.37 -1.52
C MET A 218 -10.48 -9.49 -0.97
N TRP A 219 -11.45 -9.06 -1.79
CA TRP A 219 -12.66 -8.37 -1.32
C TRP A 219 -13.45 -9.21 -0.32
N SER A 220 -13.60 -10.50 -0.59
CA SER A 220 -14.34 -11.42 0.27
C SER A 220 -13.66 -11.57 1.64
N ILE A 221 -12.33 -11.69 1.67
CA ILE A 221 -11.56 -11.76 2.92
C ILE A 221 -11.67 -10.43 3.68
N MET A 222 -11.57 -9.28 3.01
CA MET A 222 -11.69 -7.97 3.66
C MET A 222 -13.08 -7.71 4.22
N ILE A 223 -14.13 -8.03 3.47
CA ILE A 223 -15.51 -7.95 3.95
C ILE A 223 -15.69 -8.90 5.14
N GLY A 224 -15.18 -10.13 5.07
CA GLY A 224 -15.19 -11.07 6.18
C GLY A 224 -14.49 -10.54 7.43
N MET A 225 -13.33 -9.89 7.28
CA MET A 225 -12.61 -9.26 8.39
C MET A 225 -13.36 -8.04 8.95
N ALA A 226 -13.96 -7.21 8.09
CA ALA A 226 -14.81 -6.09 8.49
C ALA A 226 -16.01 -6.57 9.32
N VAL A 227 -16.71 -7.59 8.82
CA VAL A 227 -17.86 -8.22 9.48
C VAL A 227 -17.46 -8.84 10.81
N LYS A 228 -16.34 -9.57 10.85
CA LYS A 228 -15.81 -10.13 12.11
C LYS A 228 -15.49 -9.04 13.11
N ARG A 229 -14.88 -7.93 12.68
CA ARG A 229 -14.58 -6.80 13.57
C ARG A 229 -15.85 -6.12 14.09
N LEU A 230 -16.84 -5.90 13.22
CA LEU A 230 -18.17 -5.41 13.60
C LEU A 230 -18.85 -6.34 14.61
N TRP A 231 -18.73 -7.65 14.44
CA TRP A 231 -19.26 -8.65 15.36
C TRP A 231 -18.57 -8.60 16.73
N LEU A 232 -17.23 -8.55 16.77
CA LEU A 232 -16.48 -8.38 18.02
C LEU A 232 -16.83 -7.07 18.73
N ALA A 233 -17.02 -5.98 17.99
CA ALA A 233 -17.46 -4.70 18.55
C ALA A 233 -18.86 -4.79 19.17
N ARG A 234 -19.81 -5.52 18.54
CA ARG A 234 -21.14 -5.77 19.10
C ARG A 234 -21.12 -6.60 20.38
N GLN A 235 -20.07 -7.40 20.59
CA GLN A 235 -19.85 -8.14 21.83
C GLN A 235 -19.23 -7.30 22.94
N GLY A 236 -19.05 -5.99 22.72
CA GLY A 236 -18.42 -5.12 23.70
C GLY A 236 -16.92 -5.35 23.84
N ILE A 237 -16.25 -5.99 22.86
CA ILE A 237 -14.80 -6.11 22.82
C ILE A 237 -14.26 -4.85 22.11
N PRO A 238 -13.79 -3.84 22.89
CA PRO A 238 -13.32 -2.60 22.29
C PRO A 238 -12.12 -2.87 21.39
N ALA A 239 -11.99 -2.11 20.30
CA ALA A 239 -10.66 -1.99 19.72
C ALA A 239 -9.84 -1.21 20.73
N MET A 240 -8.57 -1.55 20.91
CA MET A 240 -7.63 -0.60 21.51
C MET A 240 -7.76 0.70 20.73
N THR A 241 -8.40 1.68 21.35
CA THR A 241 -8.65 2.98 20.75
C THR A 241 -7.59 3.86 21.36
N ILE A 242 -6.58 4.25 20.59
CA ILE A 242 -5.53 5.19 21.05
C ILE A 242 -6.16 6.51 21.55
N PHE A 243 -7.39 6.80 21.10
CA PHE A 243 -8.20 7.95 21.50
C PHE A 243 -9.17 7.69 22.66
N ALA A 244 -9.03 6.58 23.41
CA ALA A 244 -9.57 6.57 24.77
C ALA A 244 -8.71 7.55 25.58
N LEU A 245 -9.00 8.84 25.39
CA LEU A 245 -8.61 9.93 26.24
C LEU A 245 -8.83 9.43 27.66
N GLU A 246 -7.74 9.17 28.37
CA GLU A 246 -7.83 9.09 29.81
C GLU A 246 -8.61 10.34 30.22
N PRO A 247 -9.73 10.21 30.96
CA PRO A 247 -10.22 11.37 31.66
C PRO A 247 -9.00 11.85 32.45
N HIS A 248 -8.60 13.10 32.23
CA HIS A 248 -7.72 13.79 33.17
C HIS A 248 -8.37 13.57 34.53
N VAL A 249 -7.84 12.60 35.27
CA VAL A 249 -8.12 12.47 36.69
C VAL A 249 -7.39 13.67 37.24
N ASP A 250 -8.16 14.75 37.42
CA ASP A 250 -7.74 15.92 38.17
C ASP A 250 -7.21 15.40 39.51
N SER A 251 -5.89 15.31 39.58
CA SER A 251 -5.19 15.02 40.81
C SER A 251 -5.05 16.33 41.54
N ARG A 252 -6.15 16.64 42.25
CA ARG A 252 -6.33 17.65 43.30
C ARG A 252 -6.67 19.07 42.86
#